data_AF-A0AAV6SNP4-F1
#
_entry.id   AF-A0AAV6SNP4-F1
#
_cell.length_a   1.000
_cell.length_b   1.000
_cell.length_c   1.000
_cell.angle_alpha   90.00
_cell.angle_beta   90.00
_cell.angle_gamma   90.00
#
_symmetry.space_group_name_H-M   'P 1'
#
loop_
_entity.id
_entity.type
_entity.pdbx_description
1 polymer ?
#
loop_
_entity_poly.entity_id
_entity_poly.type
_entity_poly.pdbx_seq_one_letter_code
_entity_poly.pdbx_strand_id
1 'polypeptide(L)'
;MAEEILGKSVQQLKKERTIAKSSFTRQANFISRGASSMLQVELKEEFIKLSDCFRKMLDANEDYRIGLEADIKTEDEDAGLDVQQEADIDKSVKEGETKLKEIRDIVQTNLWSKYGGSELPVAILEAEKANDKAADVPVESANLEGYEVHLVLLDKRIKEAISAMSTWERWIPVELKDELGGRVKDLRASYYRLELRKAEFATARTINEQGTGVKLLPQPATFTPIMWRTIHRVFSIDISSKPELDAEFLLFDSDKLDEATSCLCWKELFIHCNVDTGFIAGMRYGSRCIFSHCFHLAAQLSILWHILFD
;
A
#
# COMPACT_ATOMS: atom_id res chain seq x y z
N MET A 1 -7.63 31.88 32.24
CA MET A 1 -8.74 32.18 31.31
C MET A 1 -8.53 31.43 29.99
N ALA A 2 -9.58 31.10 29.24
CA ALA A 2 -9.48 30.46 27.92
C ALA A 2 -8.57 31.22 26.93
N GLU A 3 -8.58 32.55 27.00
CA GLU A 3 -7.70 33.41 26.20
C GLU A 3 -6.22 33.21 26.49
N GLU A 4 -5.85 32.79 27.71
CA GLU A 4 -4.46 32.54 28.09
C GLU A 4 -3.96 31.16 27.61
N ILE A 5 -4.87 30.18 27.48
CA ILE A 5 -4.53 28.80 27.11
C ILE A 5 -4.60 28.61 25.59
N LEU A 6 -5.66 29.10 24.96
CA LEU A 6 -5.97 28.86 23.54
C LEU A 6 -5.83 30.12 22.67
N GLY A 7 -5.54 31.28 23.27
CA GLY A 7 -5.47 32.55 22.56
C GLY A 7 -6.83 33.03 22.02
N LYS A 8 -7.93 32.43 22.47
CA LYS A 8 -9.31 32.66 21.99
C LYS A 8 -10.28 32.70 23.16
N SER A 9 -11.32 33.52 23.05
CA SER A 9 -12.41 33.51 24.04
C SER A 9 -13.34 32.31 23.84
N VAL A 10 -14.03 31.88 24.91
CA VAL A 10 -15.06 30.83 24.84
C VAL A 10 -16.16 31.14 23.81
N GLN A 11 -16.50 32.42 23.60
CA GLN A 11 -17.46 32.81 22.56
C GLN A 11 -16.91 32.59 21.14
N GLN A 12 -15.63 32.86 20.91
CA GLN A 12 -14.98 32.54 19.64
C GLN A 12 -14.93 31.04 19.40
N LEU A 13 -14.56 30.25 20.42
CA LEU A 13 -14.52 28.79 20.35
C LEU A 13 -15.90 28.19 20.05
N LYS A 14 -16.97 28.71 20.69
CA LYS A 14 -18.35 28.32 20.39
C LYS A 14 -18.73 28.59 18.93
N LYS A 15 -18.29 29.73 18.38
CA LYS A 15 -18.53 30.10 16.97
C LYS A 15 -17.78 29.17 16.03
N GLU A 16 -16.51 28.86 16.30
CA GLU A 16 -15.69 27.93 15.52
C GLU A 16 -16.29 26.53 15.50
N ARG A 17 -16.70 26.01 16.66
CA ARG A 17 -17.46 24.75 16.80
C ARG A 17 -18.68 24.72 15.89
N THR A 18 -19.47 25.79 15.90
CA THR A 18 -20.69 25.90 15.08
C THR A 18 -20.37 25.88 13.58
N ILE A 19 -19.30 26.58 13.18
CA ILE A 19 -18.85 26.62 11.78
C ILE A 19 -18.35 25.23 11.35
N ALA A 20 -17.55 24.56 12.17
CA ALA A 20 -17.03 23.23 11.89
C ALA A 20 -18.17 22.20 11.74
N LYS A 21 -19.13 22.19 12.67
CA LYS A 21 -20.32 21.33 12.60
C LYS A 21 -21.15 21.59 11.33
N SER A 22 -21.33 22.86 10.96
CA SER A 22 -22.03 23.24 9.73
C SER A 22 -21.29 22.77 8.47
N SER A 23 -19.96 22.91 8.44
CA SER A 23 -19.12 22.44 7.33
C SER A 23 -19.22 20.92 7.15
N PHE A 24 -19.05 20.16 8.23
CA PHE A 24 -19.21 18.70 8.22
C PHE A 24 -20.61 18.30 7.72
N THR A 25 -21.66 18.92 8.25
CA THR A 25 -23.04 18.63 7.85
C THR A 25 -23.30 18.93 6.38
N ARG A 26 -22.78 20.06 5.86
CA ARG A 26 -22.90 20.41 4.44
C ARG A 26 -22.22 19.39 3.55
N GLN A 27 -20.99 18.99 3.90
CA GLN A 27 -20.24 17.99 3.15
C GLN A 27 -20.92 16.62 3.17
N ALA A 28 -21.45 16.18 4.33
CA ALA A 28 -22.20 14.94 4.45
C ALA A 28 -23.47 14.93 3.57
N ASN A 29 -24.18 16.07 3.54
CA ASN A 29 -25.37 16.23 2.70
C ASN A 29 -25.05 16.29 1.21
N PHE A 30 -23.90 16.89 0.84
CA PHE A 30 -23.42 16.90 -0.53
C PHE A 30 -23.18 15.48 -1.05
N ILE A 31 -22.46 14.66 -0.29
CA ILE A 31 -22.19 13.27 -0.66
C ILE A 31 -23.49 12.44 -0.68
N SER A 32 -24.33 12.55 0.35
CA SER A 32 -25.63 11.83 0.42
C SER A 32 -26.48 12.02 -0.84
N ARG A 33 -26.45 13.22 -1.44
CA ARG A 33 -27.26 13.57 -2.60
C ARG A 33 -26.58 13.24 -3.93
N GLY A 34 -25.24 13.29 -3.98
CA GLY A 34 -24.47 13.20 -5.23
C GLY A 34 -23.71 11.88 -5.44
N ALA A 35 -23.62 11.00 -4.43
CA ALA A 35 -22.78 9.80 -4.48
C ALA A 35 -23.11 8.87 -5.68
N SER A 36 -24.37 8.81 -6.09
CA SER A 36 -24.81 7.99 -7.23
C SER A 36 -24.39 8.54 -8.59
N SER A 37 -24.08 9.84 -8.71
CA SER A 37 -23.66 10.48 -9.96
C SER A 37 -22.16 10.76 -10.03
N MET A 38 -21.45 10.74 -8.90
CA MET A 38 -20.01 10.99 -8.84
C MET A 38 -19.20 9.84 -9.45
N LEU A 39 -18.06 10.19 -10.04
CA LEU A 39 -17.02 9.27 -10.47
C LEU A 39 -16.29 8.66 -9.28
N GLN A 40 -15.56 7.56 -9.52
CA GLN A 40 -14.79 6.87 -8.48
C GLN A 40 -13.80 7.79 -7.75
N VAL A 41 -13.04 8.61 -8.49
CA VAL A 41 -12.04 9.53 -7.93
C VAL A 41 -12.71 10.63 -7.11
N GLU A 42 -13.74 11.27 -7.68
CA GLU A 42 -14.53 12.30 -7.00
C GLU A 42 -15.11 11.76 -5.69
N LEU A 43 -15.72 10.58 -5.70
CA LEU A 43 -16.34 10.02 -4.50
C LEU A 43 -15.32 9.71 -3.40
N LYS A 44 -14.11 9.26 -3.77
CA LYS A 44 -12.99 9.06 -2.83
C LYS A 44 -12.50 10.40 -2.27
N GLU A 45 -12.31 11.41 -3.11
CA GLU A 45 -11.88 12.75 -2.70
C GLU A 45 -12.89 13.43 -1.78
N GLU A 46 -14.18 13.38 -2.13
CA GLU A 46 -15.23 13.98 -1.32
C GLU A 46 -15.36 13.30 0.04
N PHE A 47 -15.13 11.99 0.13
CA PHE A 47 -15.06 11.29 1.41
C PHE A 47 -13.84 11.69 2.25
N ILE A 48 -12.69 11.95 1.62
CA ILE A 48 -11.50 12.49 2.31
C ILE A 48 -11.83 13.88 2.88
N LYS A 49 -12.43 14.76 2.07
CA LYS A 49 -12.88 16.10 2.52
C LYS A 49 -13.87 16.00 3.69
N LEU A 50 -14.80 15.03 3.66
CA LEU A 50 -15.72 14.79 4.77
C LEU A 50 -14.97 14.37 6.04
N SER A 51 -14.01 13.46 5.92
CA SER A 51 -13.21 12.97 7.04
C SER A 51 -12.39 14.10 7.66
N ASP A 52 -11.82 15.00 6.85
CA ASP A 52 -11.15 16.21 7.33
C ASP A 52 -12.10 17.18 8.03
N CYS A 53 -13.31 17.39 7.49
CA CYS A 53 -14.32 18.21 8.16
C CYS A 53 -14.76 17.60 9.49
N PHE A 54 -14.86 16.27 9.58
CA PHE A 54 -15.19 15.57 10.80
C PHE A 54 -14.10 15.74 11.85
N ARG A 55 -12.82 15.55 11.48
CA ARG A 55 -11.68 15.78 12.37
C ARG A 55 -11.66 17.22 12.91
N LYS A 56 -11.80 18.22 12.04
CA LYS A 56 -11.90 19.64 12.46
C LYS A 56 -13.06 19.91 13.41
N MET A 57 -14.17 19.19 13.25
CA MET A 57 -15.31 19.28 14.16
C MET A 57 -15.00 18.66 15.52
N LEU A 58 -14.26 17.55 15.58
CA LEU A 58 -13.77 16.98 16.83
C LEU A 58 -12.81 17.93 17.54
N ASP A 59 -11.82 18.47 16.80
CA ASP A 59 -10.85 19.42 17.33
C ASP A 59 -11.57 20.67 17.89
N ALA A 60 -12.52 21.24 17.15
CA ALA A 60 -13.27 22.41 17.63
C ALA A 60 -14.22 22.12 18.80
N ASN A 61 -14.67 20.87 18.97
CA ASN A 61 -15.41 20.46 20.18
C ASN A 61 -14.47 20.38 21.38
N GLU A 62 -13.26 19.84 21.18
CA GLU A 62 -12.25 19.71 22.24
C GLU A 62 -11.68 21.06 22.66
N ASP A 63 -11.33 21.93 21.71
CA ASP A 63 -10.90 23.30 22.01
C ASP A 63 -11.98 24.05 22.81
N TYR A 64 -13.26 23.85 22.48
CA TYR A 64 -14.37 24.43 23.21
C TYR A 64 -14.48 23.86 24.64
N ARG A 65 -14.29 22.55 24.82
CA ARG A 65 -14.24 21.90 26.14
C ARG A 65 -13.12 22.49 27.00
N ILE A 66 -11.90 22.52 26.47
CA ILE A 66 -10.71 23.09 27.13
C ILE A 66 -10.95 24.56 27.51
N GLY A 67 -11.52 25.35 26.59
CA GLY A 67 -11.85 26.75 26.87
C GLY A 67 -12.87 26.93 28.00
N LEU A 68 -13.93 26.11 28.02
CA LEU A 68 -14.92 26.16 29.11
C LEU A 68 -14.29 25.78 30.46
N GLU A 69 -13.47 24.74 30.51
CA GLU A 69 -12.77 24.36 31.73
C GLU A 69 -11.81 25.44 32.22
N ALA A 70 -11.11 26.12 31.30
CA ALA A 70 -10.17 27.18 31.62
C ALA A 70 -10.84 28.41 32.25
N ASP A 71 -12.07 28.72 31.84
CA ASP A 71 -12.87 29.81 32.41
C ASP A 71 -13.49 29.41 33.76
N ILE A 72 -13.92 28.16 33.93
CA ILE A 72 -14.45 27.66 35.21
C ILE A 72 -13.34 27.60 36.28
N LYS A 73 -12.17 27.07 35.92
CA LYS A 73 -11.01 26.95 36.84
C LYS A 73 -10.44 28.30 37.29
N THR A 74 -10.73 29.39 36.57
CA THR A 74 -10.39 30.73 37.05
C THR A 74 -11.30 31.22 38.17
N GLU A 75 -12.52 30.68 38.28
CA GLU A 75 -13.49 31.04 39.31
C GLU A 75 -13.46 30.06 40.50
N ASP A 76 -13.24 28.77 40.23
CA ASP A 76 -13.12 27.70 41.22
C ASP A 76 -12.20 26.59 40.68
N GLU A 77 -11.01 26.42 41.29
CA GLU A 77 -9.99 25.47 40.82
C GLU A 77 -10.48 24.00 40.80
N ASP A 78 -11.45 23.64 41.65
CA ASP A 78 -11.99 22.29 41.77
C ASP A 78 -13.31 22.09 40.99
N ALA A 79 -13.85 23.15 40.37
CA ALA A 79 -15.09 23.05 39.59
C ALA A 79 -14.86 22.45 38.20
N GLY A 80 -15.67 21.45 37.86
CA GLY A 80 -15.75 20.85 36.54
C GLY A 80 -16.83 21.47 35.65
N LEU A 81 -16.92 21.02 34.40
CA LEU A 81 -17.97 21.40 33.46
C LEU A 81 -19.36 21.05 34.01
N ASP A 82 -20.34 21.91 33.72
CA ASP A 82 -21.74 21.59 34.00
C ASP A 82 -22.18 20.37 33.17
N VAL A 83 -23.04 19.54 33.76
CA VAL A 83 -23.56 18.30 33.15
C VAL A 83 -24.20 18.59 31.79
N GLN A 84 -24.86 19.74 31.64
CA GLN A 84 -25.48 20.14 30.37
C GLN A 84 -24.44 20.47 29.29
N GLN A 85 -23.32 21.10 29.65
CA GLN A 85 -22.26 21.48 28.70
C GLN A 85 -21.54 20.24 28.16
N GLU A 86 -21.20 19.32 29.06
CA GLU A 86 -20.56 18.06 28.69
C GLU A 86 -21.48 17.19 27.81
N ALA A 87 -22.75 17.06 28.21
CA ALA A 87 -23.73 16.32 27.42
C ALA A 87 -23.93 16.90 26.01
N ASP A 88 -23.90 18.23 25.86
CA ASP A 88 -24.04 18.90 24.56
C ASP A 88 -22.83 18.68 23.65
N ILE A 89 -21.62 18.58 24.21
CA ILE A 89 -20.38 18.28 23.46
C ILE A 89 -20.43 16.81 23.01
N ASP A 90 -20.67 15.89 23.94
CA ASP A 90 -20.75 14.46 23.69
C ASP A 90 -21.82 14.10 22.66
N LYS A 91 -23.00 14.73 22.77
CA LYS A 91 -24.07 14.56 21.79
C LYS A 91 -23.59 14.94 20.39
N SER A 92 -22.87 16.05 20.26
CA SER A 92 -22.38 16.49 18.95
C SER A 92 -21.32 15.55 18.37
N VAL A 93 -20.48 14.94 19.20
CA VAL A 93 -19.51 13.92 18.76
C VAL A 93 -20.25 12.68 18.26
N LYS A 94 -21.18 12.14 19.06
CA LYS A 94 -21.96 10.94 18.70
C LYS A 94 -22.81 11.12 17.44
N GLU A 95 -23.45 12.28 17.29
CA GLU A 95 -24.18 12.65 16.07
C GLU A 95 -23.24 12.65 14.86
N GLY A 96 -22.05 13.21 15.02
CA GLY A 96 -21.00 13.25 14.00
C GLY A 96 -20.52 11.86 13.58
N GLU A 97 -20.18 11.01 14.54
CA GLU A 97 -19.71 9.63 14.31
C GLU A 97 -20.77 8.80 13.58
N THR A 98 -22.02 8.88 14.05
CA THR A 98 -23.16 8.21 13.43
C THR A 98 -23.30 8.67 11.98
N LYS A 99 -23.23 9.99 11.75
CA LYS A 99 -23.37 10.53 10.41
C LYS A 99 -22.21 10.14 9.49
N LEU A 100 -20.98 10.17 9.99
CA LEU A 100 -19.81 9.75 9.22
C LEU A 100 -19.93 8.28 8.80
N LYS A 101 -20.40 7.41 9.71
CA LYS A 101 -20.66 6.00 9.42
C LYS A 101 -21.70 5.83 8.31
N GLU A 102 -22.84 6.52 8.40
CA GLU A 102 -23.86 6.50 7.34
C GLU A 102 -23.30 6.90 5.98
N ILE A 103 -22.50 7.97 5.91
CA ILE A 103 -21.91 8.40 4.65
C ILE A 103 -20.86 7.39 4.15
N ARG A 104 -20.07 6.80 5.06
CA ARG A 104 -19.12 5.75 4.72
C ARG A 104 -19.83 4.57 4.06
N ASP A 105 -20.98 4.14 4.60
CA ASP A 105 -21.75 3.03 4.05
C ASP A 105 -22.31 3.36 2.66
N ILE A 106 -22.78 4.61 2.45
CA ILE A 106 -23.22 5.11 1.12
C ILE A 106 -22.05 5.08 0.13
N VAL A 107 -20.89 5.59 0.52
CA VAL A 107 -19.68 5.64 -0.32
C VAL A 107 -19.21 4.22 -0.66
N GLN A 108 -19.12 3.35 0.34
CA GLN A 108 -18.75 1.95 0.17
C GLN A 108 -19.69 1.25 -0.81
N THR A 109 -21.00 1.39 -0.62
CA THR A 109 -22.01 0.78 -1.50
C THR A 109 -21.84 1.23 -2.94
N ASN A 110 -21.64 2.53 -3.19
CA ASN A 110 -21.47 3.07 -4.53
C ASN A 110 -20.15 2.64 -5.18
N LEU A 111 -19.05 2.72 -4.43
CA LEU A 111 -17.73 2.31 -4.90
C LEU A 111 -17.66 0.82 -5.21
N TRP A 112 -18.23 -0.01 -4.33
CA TRP A 112 -18.25 -1.45 -4.50
C TRP A 112 -19.13 -1.87 -5.66
N SER A 113 -20.40 -1.43 -5.69
CA SER A 113 -21.35 -1.87 -6.73
C SER A 113 -20.95 -1.47 -8.15
N LYS A 114 -20.29 -0.32 -8.34
CA LYS A 114 -19.92 0.18 -9.67
C LYS A 114 -18.55 -0.27 -10.16
N TYR A 115 -17.62 -0.53 -9.24
CA TYR A 115 -16.21 -0.72 -9.59
C TYR A 115 -15.65 -1.96 -8.89
N GLY A 116 -15.50 -1.91 -7.56
CA GLY A 116 -14.77 -2.93 -6.79
C GLY A 116 -15.35 -4.34 -6.89
N GLY A 117 -16.69 -4.45 -6.93
CA GLY A 117 -17.41 -5.72 -7.05
C GLY A 117 -17.22 -6.43 -8.40
N SER A 118 -16.61 -5.75 -9.38
CA SER A 118 -16.19 -6.37 -10.65
C SER A 118 -14.67 -6.49 -10.74
N GLU A 119 -13.92 -5.42 -10.45
CA GLU A 119 -12.48 -5.36 -10.65
C GLU A 119 -11.72 -6.40 -9.82
N LEU A 120 -12.01 -6.49 -8.53
CA LEU A 120 -11.29 -7.40 -7.63
C LEU A 120 -11.63 -8.88 -7.91
N PRO A 121 -12.91 -9.29 -7.99
CA PRO A 121 -13.24 -10.67 -8.35
C PRO A 121 -12.70 -11.11 -9.71
N VAL A 122 -12.69 -10.22 -10.71
CA VAL A 122 -12.11 -10.51 -12.03
C VAL A 122 -10.61 -10.73 -11.96
N ALA A 123 -9.87 -9.86 -11.26
CA ALA A 123 -8.42 -10.02 -11.09
C ALA A 123 -8.07 -11.35 -10.39
N ILE A 124 -8.83 -11.73 -9.34
CA ILE A 124 -8.66 -13.01 -8.66
C ILE A 124 -8.97 -14.18 -9.60
N LEU A 125 -10.09 -14.12 -10.34
CA LEU A 125 -10.48 -15.18 -11.27
C LEU A 125 -9.47 -15.38 -12.41
N GLU A 126 -8.87 -14.30 -12.91
CA GLU A 126 -7.80 -14.38 -13.93
C GLU A 126 -6.54 -15.06 -13.37
N ALA A 127 -6.19 -14.78 -12.11
CA ALA A 127 -5.09 -15.45 -11.43
C ALA A 127 -5.39 -16.94 -11.18
N GLU A 128 -6.61 -17.30 -10.77
CA GLU A 128 -7.06 -18.69 -10.63
C GLU A 128 -6.97 -19.45 -11.95
N LYS A 129 -7.46 -18.86 -13.05
CA LYS A 129 -7.34 -19.46 -14.39
C LYS A 129 -5.89 -19.63 -14.83
N ALA A 130 -5.00 -18.69 -14.49
CA ALA A 130 -3.57 -18.82 -14.78
C ALA A 130 -2.92 -19.93 -13.94
N ASN A 131 -3.36 -20.07 -12.69
CA ASN A 131 -2.93 -21.12 -11.78
C ASN A 131 -3.32 -22.50 -12.29
N ASP A 132 -4.57 -22.67 -12.71
CA ASP A 132 -5.08 -23.94 -13.25
C ASP A 132 -4.30 -24.32 -14.52
N LYS A 133 -4.09 -23.37 -15.43
CA LYS A 133 -3.28 -23.59 -16.64
C LYS A 133 -1.85 -24.02 -16.33
N ALA A 134 -1.21 -23.43 -15.32
CA ALA A 134 0.12 -23.83 -14.89
C ALA A 134 0.10 -25.22 -14.23
N ALA A 135 -0.94 -25.52 -13.43
CA ALA A 135 -1.12 -26.82 -12.79
C ALA A 135 -1.27 -27.93 -13.83
N ASP A 136 -2.04 -27.70 -14.89
CA ASP A 136 -2.37 -28.68 -15.93
C ASP A 136 -1.21 -29.00 -16.90
N VAL A 137 -0.09 -28.27 -16.84
CA VAL A 137 1.07 -28.56 -17.71
C VAL A 137 1.68 -29.92 -17.33
N PRO A 138 1.72 -30.90 -18.26
CA PRO A 138 2.28 -32.20 -17.99
C PRO A 138 3.82 -32.17 -17.99
N VAL A 139 4.42 -32.80 -16.98
CA VAL A 139 5.87 -32.89 -16.77
C VAL A 139 6.57 -33.68 -17.89
N GLU A 140 5.87 -34.59 -18.53
CA GLU A 140 6.36 -35.46 -19.61
C GLU A 140 6.87 -34.69 -20.84
N SER A 141 6.46 -33.44 -21.01
CA SER A 141 6.81 -32.64 -22.18
C SER A 141 8.28 -32.18 -22.23
N ALA A 142 9.08 -32.35 -21.16
CA ALA A 142 10.42 -31.78 -20.99
C ALA A 142 10.53 -30.27 -21.32
N ASN A 143 9.39 -29.60 -21.48
CA ASN A 143 9.27 -28.22 -21.93
C ASN A 143 9.29 -27.30 -20.71
N LEU A 144 10.44 -27.28 -20.02
CA LEU A 144 10.68 -26.42 -18.87
C LEU A 144 10.44 -24.96 -19.24
N GLU A 145 10.92 -24.54 -20.41
CA GLU A 145 10.77 -23.18 -20.91
C GLU A 145 9.28 -22.79 -21.08
N GLY A 146 8.46 -23.69 -21.63
CA GLY A 146 7.02 -23.48 -21.73
C GLY A 146 6.32 -23.43 -20.36
N TYR A 147 6.74 -24.26 -19.41
CA TYR A 147 6.22 -24.22 -18.05
C TYR A 147 6.58 -22.91 -17.33
N GLU A 148 7.81 -22.43 -17.48
CA GLU A 148 8.26 -21.16 -16.90
C GLU A 148 7.45 -19.96 -17.42
N VAL A 149 7.06 -19.96 -18.70
CA VAL A 149 6.16 -18.93 -19.26
C VAL A 149 4.82 -18.90 -18.52
N HIS A 150 4.26 -20.07 -18.16
CA HIS A 150 3.03 -20.14 -17.38
C HIS A 150 3.21 -19.60 -15.96
N LEU A 151 4.35 -19.87 -15.32
CA LEU A 151 4.66 -19.36 -13.98
C LEU A 151 4.85 -17.84 -13.96
N VAL A 152 5.54 -17.28 -14.94
CA VAL A 152 5.69 -15.82 -15.09
C VAL A 152 4.33 -15.15 -15.28
N LEU A 153 3.45 -15.73 -16.09
CA LEU A 153 2.08 -15.23 -16.25
C LEU A 153 1.29 -15.30 -14.94
N LEU A 154 1.38 -16.42 -14.22
CA LEU A 154 0.72 -16.59 -12.93
C LEU A 154 1.19 -15.56 -11.89
N ASP A 155 2.50 -15.38 -11.73
CA ASP A 155 3.08 -14.36 -10.83
C ASP A 155 2.56 -12.96 -11.16
N LYS A 156 2.52 -12.60 -12.45
CA LYS A 156 1.93 -11.34 -12.89
C LYS A 156 0.46 -11.20 -12.46
N ARG A 157 -0.37 -12.23 -12.67
CA ARG A 157 -1.80 -12.18 -12.30
C ARG A 157 -2.01 -12.14 -10.80
N ILE A 158 -1.19 -12.83 -10.02
CA ILE A 158 -1.21 -12.76 -8.56
C ILE A 158 -0.88 -11.34 -8.10
N LYS A 159 0.14 -10.69 -8.67
CA LYS A 159 0.49 -9.30 -8.38
C LYS A 159 -0.65 -8.32 -8.71
N GLU A 160 -1.33 -8.52 -9.84
CA GLU A 160 -2.52 -7.75 -10.20
C GLU A 160 -3.67 -7.94 -9.19
N ALA A 161 -3.97 -9.18 -8.79
CA ALA A 161 -4.98 -9.46 -7.77
C ALA A 161 -4.63 -8.85 -6.40
N ILE A 162 -3.36 -8.89 -5.99
CA ILE A 162 -2.88 -8.25 -4.75
C ILE A 162 -3.05 -6.73 -4.86
N SER A 163 -2.66 -6.13 -5.98
CA SER A 163 -2.80 -4.70 -6.21
C SER A 163 -4.27 -4.26 -6.18
N ALA A 164 -5.17 -5.02 -6.80
CA ALA A 164 -6.61 -4.80 -6.73
C ALA A 164 -7.12 -4.92 -5.28
N MET A 165 -6.67 -5.94 -4.53
CA MET A 165 -7.05 -6.14 -3.12
C MET A 165 -6.65 -4.93 -2.27
N SER A 166 -5.40 -4.46 -2.39
CA SER A 166 -4.93 -3.26 -1.67
C SER A 166 -5.68 -1.99 -2.09
N THR A 167 -5.99 -1.83 -3.38
CA THR A 167 -6.75 -0.68 -3.90
C THR A 167 -8.16 -0.61 -3.30
N TRP A 168 -8.78 -1.78 -3.09
CA TRP A 168 -10.16 -1.90 -2.67
C TRP A 168 -10.35 -2.18 -1.18
N GLU A 169 -9.29 -2.51 -0.43
CA GLU A 169 -9.34 -3.04 0.95
C GLU A 169 -10.32 -2.30 1.88
N ARG A 170 -10.27 -0.97 1.90
CA ARG A 170 -11.12 -0.13 2.77
C ARG A 170 -12.59 -0.06 2.36
N TRP A 171 -12.91 -0.56 1.17
CA TRP A 171 -14.21 -0.51 0.53
C TRP A 171 -14.83 -1.90 0.29
N ILE A 172 -14.13 -2.99 0.62
CA ILE A 172 -14.68 -4.35 0.53
C ILE A 172 -15.75 -4.50 1.63
N PRO A 173 -16.97 -4.97 1.30
CA PRO A 173 -17.97 -5.35 2.29
C PRO A 173 -17.40 -6.36 3.30
N VAL A 174 -17.73 -6.20 4.58
CA VAL A 174 -17.12 -6.98 5.66
C VAL A 174 -17.31 -8.48 5.43
N GLU A 175 -18.46 -8.87 4.90
CA GLU A 175 -18.86 -10.25 4.62
C GLU A 175 -17.99 -10.92 3.56
N LEU A 176 -17.38 -10.13 2.66
CA LEU A 176 -16.57 -10.63 1.54
C LEU A 176 -15.07 -10.55 1.82
N LYS A 177 -14.66 -9.82 2.86
CA LYS A 177 -13.23 -9.50 3.09
C LYS A 177 -12.40 -10.75 3.32
N ASP A 178 -12.88 -11.67 4.14
CA ASP A 178 -12.16 -12.90 4.48
C ASP A 178 -12.14 -13.89 3.31
N GLU A 179 -13.25 -14.02 2.57
CA GLU A 179 -13.33 -14.89 1.39
C GLU A 179 -12.34 -14.45 0.30
N LEU A 180 -12.41 -13.18 -0.12
CA LEU A 180 -11.54 -12.65 -1.16
C LEU A 180 -10.08 -12.64 -0.72
N GLY A 181 -9.82 -12.30 0.55
CA GLY A 181 -8.48 -12.36 1.14
C GLY A 181 -7.92 -13.79 1.20
N GLY A 182 -8.77 -14.77 1.52
CA GLY A 182 -8.43 -16.20 1.53
C GLY A 182 -7.99 -16.68 0.13
N ARG A 183 -8.78 -16.36 -0.90
CA ARG A 183 -8.46 -16.73 -2.29
C ARG A 183 -7.11 -16.18 -2.76
N VAL A 184 -6.80 -14.91 -2.45
CA VAL A 184 -5.49 -14.33 -2.78
C VAL A 184 -4.34 -15.02 -2.03
N LYS A 185 -4.55 -15.42 -0.77
CA LYS A 185 -3.57 -16.20 -0.01
C LYS A 185 -3.35 -17.59 -0.61
N ASP A 186 -4.42 -18.27 -0.99
CA ASP A 186 -4.38 -19.60 -1.60
C ASP A 186 -3.67 -19.59 -2.96
N LEU A 187 -3.87 -18.53 -3.75
CA LEU A 187 -3.14 -18.31 -5.00
C LEU A 187 -1.63 -18.17 -4.77
N ARG A 188 -1.22 -17.38 -3.76
CA ARG A 188 0.21 -17.26 -3.40
C ARG A 188 0.80 -18.60 -2.97
N ALA A 189 0.09 -19.34 -2.12
CA ALA A 189 0.52 -20.67 -1.69
C ALA A 189 0.65 -21.65 -2.88
N SER A 190 -0.31 -21.61 -3.80
CA SER A 190 -0.31 -22.43 -5.01
C SER A 190 0.85 -22.08 -5.93
N TYR A 191 1.18 -20.79 -6.09
CA TYR A 191 2.35 -20.36 -6.86
C TYR A 191 3.65 -20.98 -6.33
N TYR A 192 3.89 -20.93 -5.01
CA TYR A 192 5.09 -21.56 -4.44
C TYR A 192 5.14 -23.07 -4.67
N ARG A 193 4.00 -23.75 -4.57
CA ARG A 193 3.90 -25.19 -4.89
C ARG A 193 4.24 -25.46 -6.36
N LEU A 194 3.75 -24.63 -7.27
CA LEU A 194 4.02 -24.76 -8.70
C LEU A 194 5.48 -24.41 -9.06
N GLU A 195 6.09 -23.44 -8.38
CA GLU A 195 7.52 -23.15 -8.52
C GLU A 195 8.39 -24.37 -8.21
N LEU A 196 8.05 -25.14 -7.16
CA LEU A 196 8.79 -26.37 -6.82
C LEU A 196 8.75 -27.43 -7.93
N ARG A 197 7.67 -27.46 -8.73
CA ARG A 197 7.56 -28.41 -9.85
C ARG A 197 8.59 -28.16 -10.95
N LYS A 198 9.28 -27.01 -10.99
CA LYS A 198 10.41 -26.78 -11.92
C LYS A 198 11.46 -27.90 -11.84
N ALA A 199 11.71 -28.42 -10.63
CA ALA A 199 12.64 -29.53 -10.42
C ALA A 199 12.17 -30.82 -11.11
N GLU A 200 10.86 -31.06 -11.19
CA GLU A 200 10.27 -32.22 -11.88
C GLU A 200 10.50 -32.10 -13.40
N PHE A 201 10.25 -30.92 -13.98
CA PHE A 201 10.51 -30.65 -15.40
C PHE A 201 12.00 -30.75 -15.75
N ALA A 202 12.89 -30.24 -14.89
CA ALA A 202 14.33 -30.38 -15.06
C ALA A 202 14.78 -31.85 -15.02
N THR A 203 14.20 -32.65 -14.12
CA THR A 203 14.49 -34.09 -14.03
C THR A 203 13.96 -34.85 -15.25
N ALA A 204 12.75 -34.53 -15.73
CA ALA A 204 12.20 -35.15 -16.93
C ALA A 204 13.04 -34.85 -18.18
N ARG A 205 13.57 -33.63 -18.29
CA ARG A 205 14.49 -33.24 -19.36
C ARG A 205 15.77 -34.06 -19.35
N THR A 206 16.43 -34.21 -18.20
CA THR A 206 17.68 -34.98 -18.12
C THR A 206 17.46 -36.46 -18.44
N ILE A 207 16.34 -37.06 -18.01
CA ILE A 207 15.99 -38.44 -18.36
C ILE A 207 15.75 -38.60 -19.86
N ASN A 208 15.05 -37.66 -20.50
CA ASN A 208 14.80 -37.70 -21.93
C ASN A 208 16.11 -37.59 -22.75
N GLU A 209 17.02 -36.70 -22.34
CA GLU A 209 18.35 -36.55 -22.92
C GLU A 209 19.23 -37.80 -22.73
N GLN A 210 19.09 -38.52 -21.61
CA GLN A 210 19.83 -39.77 -21.33
C GLN A 210 19.24 -41.00 -22.05
N GLY A 211 17.91 -41.09 -22.17
CA GLY A 211 17.21 -42.24 -22.75
C GLY A 211 17.25 -42.30 -24.28
N THR A 212 17.43 -41.16 -24.96
CA THR A 212 17.50 -41.12 -26.43
C THR A 212 18.87 -41.46 -27.01
N GLY A 213 19.92 -41.63 -26.19
CA GLY A 213 21.28 -41.93 -26.68
C GLY A 213 21.88 -40.84 -27.59
N VAL A 214 21.19 -39.72 -27.78
CA VAL A 214 21.69 -38.55 -28.50
C VAL A 214 22.25 -37.60 -27.46
N LYS A 215 23.56 -37.73 -27.20
CA LYS A 215 24.36 -36.60 -26.74
C LYS A 215 24.21 -35.51 -27.81
N LEU A 216 23.33 -34.54 -27.59
CA LEU A 216 23.45 -33.25 -28.27
C LEU A 216 24.76 -32.63 -27.75
N LEU A 217 25.86 -32.95 -28.43
CA LEU A 217 27.09 -32.20 -28.32
C LEU A 217 26.74 -30.72 -28.51
N PRO A 218 27.31 -29.80 -27.70
CA PRO A 218 27.22 -28.39 -28.01
C PRO A 218 27.77 -28.23 -29.43
N GLN A 219 26.92 -27.77 -30.35
CA GLN A 219 27.40 -27.39 -31.67
C GLN A 219 28.46 -26.30 -31.44
N PRO A 220 29.69 -26.46 -31.94
CA PRO A 220 30.65 -25.37 -31.89
C PRO A 220 30.04 -24.23 -32.68
N ALA A 221 29.93 -23.07 -32.03
CA ALA A 221 29.56 -21.84 -32.70
C ALA A 221 30.49 -21.69 -33.92
N THR A 222 29.93 -21.81 -35.12
CA THR A 222 30.62 -21.41 -36.34
C THR A 222 30.89 -19.92 -36.21
N PHE A 223 32.12 -19.60 -35.83
CA PHE A 223 32.68 -18.26 -35.82
C PHE A 223 32.77 -17.81 -37.29
N THR A 224 31.69 -17.22 -37.81
CA THR A 224 31.81 -16.42 -39.03
C THR A 224 32.45 -15.08 -38.62
N PRO A 225 33.62 -14.71 -39.15
CA PRO A 225 34.21 -13.42 -38.85
C PRO A 225 33.32 -12.35 -39.46
N ILE A 226 32.61 -11.60 -38.61
CA ILE A 226 31.95 -10.37 -39.02
C ILE A 226 33.07 -9.36 -39.29
N MET A 227 33.33 -9.16 -40.58
CA MET A 227 34.12 -8.04 -41.09
C MET A 227 33.57 -6.75 -40.49
N TRP A 228 34.37 -6.10 -39.65
CA TRP A 228 34.09 -4.74 -39.21
C TRP A 228 34.00 -3.85 -40.47
N ARG A 229 32.80 -3.35 -40.77
CA ARG A 229 32.65 -2.20 -41.64
C ARG A 229 32.24 -1.04 -40.76
N THR A 230 33.19 -0.14 -40.57
CA THR A 230 32.99 1.21 -40.09
C THR A 230 31.80 1.84 -40.80
N ILE A 231 30.73 2.11 -40.05
CA ILE A 231 29.71 3.08 -40.47
C ILE A 231 29.78 4.20 -39.45
N HIS A 232 30.44 5.29 -39.83
CA HIS A 232 30.21 6.59 -39.22
C HIS A 232 28.77 7.00 -39.55
N ARG A 233 27.90 7.05 -38.54
CA ARG A 233 26.72 7.92 -38.57
C ARG A 233 26.64 8.65 -37.23
N VAL A 234 26.94 9.93 -37.31
CA VAL A 234 26.60 10.94 -36.31
C VAL A 234 25.09 11.03 -36.25
N PHE A 235 24.52 10.84 -35.06
CA PHE A 235 23.20 11.33 -34.71
C PHE A 235 23.33 12.13 -33.41
N SER A 236 23.37 13.45 -33.55
CA SER A 236 22.99 14.35 -32.46
C SER A 236 21.49 14.23 -32.27
N ILE A 237 21.05 13.93 -31.05
CA ILE A 237 19.67 14.17 -30.62
C ILE A 237 19.73 15.09 -29.42
N ASP A 238 19.13 16.25 -29.64
CA ASP A 238 18.94 17.37 -28.74
C ASP A 238 17.96 16.95 -27.62
N ILE A 239 18.36 17.04 -26.37
CA ILE A 239 17.49 16.77 -25.22
C ILE A 239 16.80 18.09 -24.86
N SER A 240 15.66 18.33 -25.48
CA SER A 240 14.68 19.30 -24.97
C SER A 240 13.28 18.72 -25.09
N SER A 241 12.85 18.01 -24.04
CA SER A 241 11.46 18.01 -23.55
C SER A 241 11.37 17.10 -22.32
N LYS A 242 11.01 17.71 -21.19
CA LYS A 242 10.57 17.05 -19.95
C LYS A 242 9.34 16.17 -20.22
N PRO A 243 9.08 15.21 -19.33
CA PRO A 243 7.81 15.32 -18.60
C PRO A 243 8.00 15.19 -17.08
N GLU A 244 7.16 15.94 -16.38
CA GLU A 244 6.97 15.94 -14.93
C GLU A 244 6.51 14.55 -14.46
N LEU A 245 7.19 14.03 -13.43
CA LEU A 245 6.72 12.90 -12.64
C LEU A 245 6.16 13.48 -11.34
N ASP A 246 4.83 13.47 -11.22
CA ASP A 246 4.13 13.76 -9.99
C ASP A 246 4.40 12.65 -8.97
N ALA A 247 5.06 13.03 -7.87
CA ALA A 247 5.23 12.20 -6.70
C ALA A 247 4.03 12.39 -5.78
N GLU A 248 3.07 11.46 -5.78
CA GLU A 248 2.06 11.37 -4.72
C GLU A 248 2.71 10.83 -3.45
N PHE A 249 2.91 11.73 -2.48
CA PHE A 249 3.36 11.42 -1.13
C PHE A 249 2.14 10.96 -0.31
N LEU A 250 2.02 9.66 -0.04
CA LEU A 250 1.08 9.15 0.98
C LEU A 250 1.73 9.28 2.36
N LEU A 251 1.28 10.27 3.13
CA LEU A 251 1.48 10.35 4.58
C LEU A 251 0.74 9.18 5.24
N PHE A 252 1.49 8.24 5.83
CA PHE A 252 0.97 7.23 6.74
C PHE A 252 0.85 7.83 8.14
N ASP A 253 -0.36 7.78 8.72
CA ASP A 253 -0.63 8.04 10.13
C ASP A 253 -0.07 6.89 10.99
N SER A 254 0.78 7.21 11.96
CA SER A 254 1.56 6.24 12.75
C SER A 254 1.01 5.98 14.16
N ASP A 255 -0.24 6.31 14.47
CA ASP A 255 -0.72 6.32 15.86
C ASP A 255 -1.75 5.24 16.23
N LYS A 256 -1.90 4.16 15.45
CA LYS A 256 -2.65 2.97 15.88
C LYS A 256 -2.01 1.67 15.42
N LEU A 257 -0.95 1.26 16.12
CA LEU A 257 -0.42 -0.11 16.07
C LEU A 257 -0.53 -0.70 17.47
N ASP A 258 -1.73 -1.22 17.78
CA ASP A 258 -1.90 -2.16 18.87
C ASP A 258 -1.30 -3.52 18.49
N GLU A 259 -0.78 -4.14 19.54
CA GLU A 259 0.18 -5.22 19.60
C GLU A 259 -0.40 -6.57 19.14
N ALA A 260 -0.42 -6.86 17.82
CA ALA A 260 -0.48 -8.23 17.27
C ALA A 260 -0.34 -8.29 15.74
N THR A 261 0.78 -7.83 15.16
CA THR A 261 1.20 -8.31 13.82
C THR A 261 2.70 -8.11 13.58
N SER A 262 3.53 -8.66 14.47
CA SER A 262 4.95 -8.88 14.15
C SER A 262 5.07 -10.05 13.17
N CYS A 263 4.81 -9.81 11.89
CA CYS A 263 5.34 -10.63 10.79
C CYS A 263 4.92 -10.01 9.45
N LEU A 264 5.86 -9.94 8.52
CA LEU A 264 5.71 -9.56 7.11
C LEU A 264 5.79 -8.06 6.79
N CYS A 265 7.00 -7.51 6.92
CA CYS A 265 7.47 -6.50 5.98
C CYS A 265 8.98 -6.62 5.78
N TRP A 266 9.41 -7.69 5.12
CA TRP A 266 10.69 -7.70 4.40
C TRP A 266 10.36 -7.41 2.94
N LYS A 267 10.43 -6.13 2.55
CA LYS A 267 10.45 -5.74 1.14
C LYS A 267 11.91 -5.75 0.69
N GLU A 268 12.17 -6.57 -0.32
CA GLU A 268 13.46 -6.78 -0.97
C GLU A 268 14.15 -5.45 -1.31
N LEU A 269 15.34 -5.23 -0.75
CA LEU A 269 16.27 -4.20 -1.18
C LEU A 269 17.30 -4.87 -2.10
N PHE A 270 17.06 -4.83 -3.41
CA PHE A 270 18.06 -5.23 -4.40
C PHE A 270 19.08 -4.09 -4.57
N ILE A 271 20.27 -4.25 -3.99
CA ILE A 271 21.44 -3.42 -4.30
C ILE A 271 22.18 -4.10 -5.45
N HIS A 272 22.16 -3.49 -6.64
CA HIS A 272 23.08 -3.83 -7.72
C HIS A 272 24.44 -3.17 -7.41
N CYS A 273 25.37 -3.91 -6.80
CA CYS A 273 26.76 -3.49 -6.74
C CYS A 273 27.40 -3.77 -8.10
N ASN A 274 27.58 -2.72 -8.90
CA ASN A 274 28.44 -2.79 -10.09
C ASN A 274 29.88 -2.54 -9.63
N VAL A 275 30.69 -3.60 -9.62
CA VAL A 275 32.13 -3.54 -9.35
C VAL A 275 32.77 -2.95 -10.59
N ASP A 276 32.96 -1.62 -10.62
CA ASP A 276 34.05 -0.97 -11.39
C ASP A 276 34.06 0.58 -11.34
N THR A 277 33.14 1.24 -10.62
CA THR A 277 33.29 2.68 -10.38
C THR A 277 32.96 3.02 -8.93
N GLY A 278 34.00 3.29 -8.14
CA GLY A 278 33.86 3.73 -6.76
C GLY A 278 33.17 5.10 -6.68
N PHE A 279 31.86 5.09 -6.39
CA PHE A 279 31.10 6.28 -6.09
C PHE A 279 30.13 6.00 -4.94
N ILE A 280 30.42 6.56 -3.76
CA ILE A 280 29.51 6.55 -2.60
C ILE A 280 28.83 7.92 -2.55
N ALA A 281 27.56 7.99 -2.91
CA ALA A 281 26.72 9.15 -2.67
C ALA A 281 26.15 9.08 -1.24
N GLY A 282 26.66 9.91 -0.34
CA GLY A 282 26.12 10.06 1.02
C GLY A 282 24.94 11.04 1.03
N MET A 283 23.75 10.55 1.40
CA MET A 283 22.65 11.42 1.82
C MET A 283 22.67 11.59 3.35
N ARG A 284 22.87 12.82 3.81
CA ARG A 284 22.59 13.24 5.18
C ARG A 284 21.10 13.55 5.31
N TYR A 285 20.40 12.85 6.20
CA TYR A 285 19.22 13.39 6.86
C TYR A 285 19.36 13.17 8.37
N GLY A 286 19.28 14.28 9.10
CA GLY A 286 19.33 14.30 10.55
C GLY A 286 17.95 14.04 11.13
N SER A 287 17.84 13.05 12.02
CA SER A 287 17.14 13.12 13.29
C SER A 287 17.44 11.87 14.11
N ARG A 288 17.73 12.08 15.38
CA ARG A 288 18.24 11.10 16.34
C ARG A 288 17.11 10.16 16.78
N CYS A 289 17.30 8.86 16.55
CA CYS A 289 17.22 7.76 17.53
C CYS A 289 17.04 6.42 16.79
N ILE A 290 17.63 5.37 17.35
CA ILE A 290 17.76 3.99 16.80
C ILE A 290 18.94 3.84 15.81
N PHE A 291 20.17 4.10 16.28
CA PHE A 291 21.39 3.75 15.53
C PHE A 291 22.41 2.92 16.33
N SER A 292 22.03 2.35 17.48
CA SER A 292 22.97 1.61 18.33
C SER A 292 23.00 0.08 18.06
N HIS A 293 21.92 -0.51 17.53
CA HIS A 293 21.87 -1.97 17.32
C HIS A 293 22.29 -2.44 15.92
N CYS A 294 22.17 -1.62 14.87
CA CYS A 294 22.55 -2.02 13.52
C CYS A 294 24.06 -1.97 13.27
N PHE A 295 24.79 -1.09 13.97
CA PHE A 295 26.24 -0.95 13.80
C PHE A 295 27.02 -2.14 14.41
N HIS A 296 26.46 -2.80 15.42
CA HIS A 296 27.15 -3.90 16.10
C HIS A 296 27.13 -5.21 15.30
N LEU A 297 26.04 -5.48 14.56
CA LEU A 297 25.93 -6.64 13.67
C LEU A 297 26.81 -6.50 12.40
N ALA A 298 26.89 -5.30 11.83
CA ALA A 298 27.74 -5.05 10.65
C ALA A 298 29.24 -5.20 10.98
N ALA A 299 29.65 -4.79 12.18
CA ALA A 299 31.03 -4.99 12.65
C ALA A 299 31.36 -6.46 12.94
N GLN A 300 30.40 -7.25 13.45
CA GLN A 300 30.61 -8.69 13.68
C GLN A 300 30.68 -9.50 12.38
N LEU A 301 29.90 -9.13 11.35
CA LEU A 301 29.94 -9.79 10.04
C LEU A 301 31.22 -9.47 9.25
N SER A 302 31.78 -8.27 9.39
CA SER A 302 33.07 -7.92 8.76
C SER A 302 34.26 -8.64 9.41
N ILE A 303 34.19 -8.95 10.71
CA ILE A 303 35.24 -9.71 11.42
C ILE A 303 35.15 -11.21 11.06
N LEU A 304 33.94 -11.77 10.90
CA LEU A 304 33.77 -13.15 10.45
C LEU A 304 34.23 -13.39 9.01
N TRP A 305 34.11 -12.38 8.13
CA TRP A 305 34.56 -12.50 6.75
C TRP A 305 36.09 -12.58 6.62
N HIS A 306 36.84 -11.78 7.39
CA HIS A 306 38.30 -11.86 7.42
C HIS A 306 38.87 -13.11 8.11
N ILE A 307 38.09 -13.77 8.98
CA ILE A 307 38.52 -15.02 9.63
C ILE A 307 38.29 -16.25 8.72
N LEU A 308 37.37 -16.16 7.75
CA LEU A 308 37.01 -17.28 6.88
C LEU A 308 37.71 -17.27 5.51
N PHE A 309 38.35 -16.16 5.13
CA PHE A 309 38.89 -15.98 3.78
C PHE A 309 40.32 -15.40 3.70
N ASP A 310 41.10 -15.47 4.78
CA ASP A 310 42.58 -15.37 4.77
C ASP A 310 43.21 -16.67 5.32
#